data_AF-A0A9E0XGK1-F1
#
_entry.id   AF-A0A9E0XGK1-F1
#
_cell.length_a   1.000
_cell.length_b   1.000
_cell.length_c   1.000
_cell.angle_alpha   90.00
_cell.angle_beta   90.00
_cell.angle_gamma   90.00
#
_symmetry.space_group_name_H-M   'P 1'
#
loop_
_entity.id
_entity.type
_entity.pdbx_description
1 polymer ?
#
loop_
_entity_poly.entity_id
_entity_poly.type
_entity_poly.pdbx_seq_one_letter_code
_entity_poly.pdbx_strand_id
1 'polypeptide(L)'
;MNIKKLSILFCATACSFFGLAADSVKSTEVKVQLFRDYEGALVEVKGAYNVFDPKNGTKLIASYLPSSYYMYPTTDGLKWGQEFPDVYQLLIAADKKETTIVVAGTEYRGKAYFYQIQGSIGAVNELPLDDFVMSTLSTHIPEEIVSQDALEALAIALRTEV
;
A
#
# COMPACT_ATOMS: atom_id res chain seq x y z
N MET A 1 -64.22 8.53 -41.87
CA MET A 1 -63.56 7.25 -41.51
C MET A 1 -62.38 7.62 -40.61
N ASN A 2 -62.61 7.86 -39.31
CA ASN A 2 -62.31 6.96 -38.17
C ASN A 2 -60.91 6.32 -38.32
N ILE A 3 -59.95 6.50 -37.39
CA ILE A 3 -59.93 5.82 -36.08
C ILE A 3 -58.97 6.57 -35.11
N LYS A 4 -59.44 6.74 -33.86
CA LYS A 4 -58.64 7.03 -32.65
C LYS A 4 -57.71 5.86 -32.33
N LYS A 5 -56.48 6.10 -31.85
CA LYS A 5 -55.85 5.16 -30.90
C LYS A 5 -54.87 5.86 -29.96
N LEU A 6 -55.37 6.00 -28.73
CA LEU A 6 -54.67 6.19 -27.47
C LEU A 6 -53.84 4.92 -27.20
N SER A 7 -52.59 5.07 -26.76
CA SER A 7 -51.81 3.97 -26.18
C SER A 7 -50.90 4.54 -25.09
N ILE A 8 -51.41 4.41 -23.86
CA ILE A 8 -50.64 4.48 -22.63
C ILE A 8 -49.88 3.16 -22.52
N LEU A 9 -48.56 3.20 -22.34
CA LEU A 9 -47.83 2.07 -21.79
C LEU A 9 -46.98 2.56 -20.61
N PHE A 10 -47.45 2.21 -19.42
CA PHE A 10 -46.69 2.19 -18.18
C PHE A 10 -45.61 1.10 -18.30
N CYS A 11 -44.36 1.42 -17.99
CA CYS A 11 -43.45 0.44 -17.43
C CYS A 11 -42.63 1.11 -16.33
N ALA A 12 -43.15 0.97 -15.11
CA ALA A 12 -42.39 1.17 -13.91
C ALA A 12 -41.42 -0.01 -13.77
N THR A 13 -40.13 0.25 -13.72
CA THR A 13 -39.21 -0.61 -12.98
C THR A 13 -38.23 0.30 -12.27
N ALA A 14 -38.52 0.48 -10.99
CA ALA A 14 -37.62 1.05 -10.02
C ALA A 14 -36.35 0.20 -10.01
N CYS A 15 -35.29 0.68 -10.67
CA CYS A 15 -33.95 0.22 -10.33
C CYS A 15 -33.52 1.09 -9.16
N SER A 16 -33.78 0.57 -7.96
CA SER A 16 -33.19 1.03 -6.71
C SER A 16 -31.70 1.19 -6.94
N PHE A 17 -31.27 2.44 -7.14
CA PHE A 17 -29.89 2.83 -6.94
C PHE A 17 -29.62 2.55 -5.46
N PHE A 18 -29.12 1.34 -5.19
CA PHE A 18 -28.44 1.02 -3.96
C PHE A 18 -27.19 1.89 -3.97
N GLY A 19 -27.36 3.12 -3.50
CA GLY A 19 -26.29 3.88 -2.93
C GLY A 19 -25.83 3.10 -1.72
N LEU A 20 -24.94 2.12 -1.95
CA LEU A 20 -23.89 1.83 -0.99
C LEU A 20 -23.14 3.14 -0.88
N ALA A 21 -23.56 3.96 0.08
CA ALA A 21 -22.63 4.83 0.78
C ALA A 21 -21.47 3.90 1.15
N ALA A 22 -20.36 4.04 0.41
CA ALA A 22 -19.10 3.51 0.86
C ALA A 22 -18.86 4.24 2.18
N ASP A 23 -19.26 3.60 3.28
CA ASP A 23 -18.76 3.94 4.59
C ASP A 23 -17.27 4.10 4.37
N SER A 24 -16.76 5.31 4.65
CA SER A 24 -15.34 5.56 4.66
C SER A 24 -14.79 4.80 5.86
N VAL A 25 -14.75 3.47 5.76
CA VAL A 25 -14.06 2.59 6.68
C VAL A 25 -12.63 3.08 6.60
N LYS A 26 -12.22 3.77 7.66
CA LYS A 26 -10.84 4.21 7.85
C LYS A 26 -10.00 2.96 7.69
N SER A 27 -9.32 2.85 6.54
CA SER A 27 -8.54 1.66 6.22
C SER A 27 -7.53 1.50 7.34
N THR A 28 -7.61 0.38 8.04
CA THR A 28 -6.65 0.07 9.11
C THR A 28 -5.34 -0.27 8.41
N GLU A 29 -4.34 0.59 8.57
CA GLU A 29 -3.01 0.38 8.01
C GLU A 29 -2.15 -0.39 9.02
N VAL A 30 -1.40 -1.39 8.54
CA VAL A 30 -0.46 -2.18 9.34
C VAL A 30 0.97 -1.82 8.94
N LYS A 31 1.86 -1.76 9.91
CA LYS A 31 3.30 -1.53 9.71
C LYS A 31 4.08 -2.82 9.88
N VAL A 32 4.70 -3.30 8.81
CA VAL A 32 5.48 -4.53 8.77
C VAL A 32 6.96 -4.17 8.66
N GLN A 33 7.76 -4.57 9.65
CA GLN A 33 9.20 -4.41 9.61
C GLN A 33 9.78 -5.35 8.54
N LEU A 34 10.48 -4.80 7.55
CA LEU A 34 11.09 -5.57 6.46
C LEU A 34 12.46 -6.10 6.86
N PHE A 35 13.32 -5.22 7.36
CA PHE A 35 14.65 -5.56 7.89
C PHE A 35 15.12 -4.47 8.85
N ARG A 36 16.06 -4.80 9.73
CA ARG A 36 16.65 -3.89 10.71
C ARG A 36 18.17 -4.08 10.74
N ASP A 37 18.91 -3.00 11.02
CA ASP A 37 20.35 -3.02 11.27
C ASP A 37 21.21 -3.42 10.04
N TYR A 38 20.87 -2.91 8.85
CA TYR A 38 21.64 -3.15 7.61
C TYR A 38 22.57 -1.97 7.29
N GLU A 39 23.74 -2.22 6.70
CA GLU A 39 24.64 -1.13 6.26
C GLU A 39 24.09 -0.35 5.06
N GLY A 40 23.19 -0.95 4.29
CA GLY A 40 22.54 -0.37 3.13
C GLY A 40 21.65 -1.38 2.44
N ALA A 41 20.81 -0.91 1.52
CA ALA A 41 19.91 -1.76 0.73
C ALA A 41 19.66 -1.13 -0.64
N LEU A 42 19.55 -1.96 -1.67
CA LEU A 42 19.06 -1.52 -2.97
C LEU A 42 17.57 -1.20 -2.85
N VAL A 43 17.20 0.04 -3.18
CA VAL A 43 15.80 0.50 -3.15
C VAL A 43 15.45 1.01 -4.54
N GLU A 44 14.46 0.37 -5.14
CA GLU A 44 13.93 0.71 -6.45
C GLU A 44 12.46 1.08 -6.34
N VAL A 45 12.02 2.03 -7.15
CA VAL A 45 10.62 2.40 -7.27
C VAL A 45 10.23 2.28 -8.73
N LYS A 46 9.25 1.42 -9.01
CA LYS A 46 8.74 1.13 -10.35
C LYS A 46 7.49 1.95 -10.61
N GLY A 47 7.65 3.20 -11.03
CA GLY A 47 6.54 4.09 -11.39
C GLY A 47 6.68 5.50 -10.79
N ALA A 48 5.57 6.23 -10.75
CA ALA A 48 5.53 7.57 -10.16
C ALA A 48 5.44 7.49 -8.63
N TYR A 49 6.23 8.32 -7.94
CA TYR A 49 6.35 8.32 -6.49
C TYR A 49 6.70 9.69 -5.92
N ASN A 50 6.41 9.85 -4.63
CA ASN A 50 6.84 10.99 -3.84
C ASN A 50 7.66 10.53 -2.64
N VAL A 51 8.65 11.34 -2.27
CA VAL A 51 9.46 11.16 -1.07
C VAL A 51 9.13 12.26 -0.08
N PHE A 52 8.94 11.89 1.17
CA PHE A 52 8.61 12.80 2.25
C PHE A 52 9.55 12.61 3.43
N ASP A 53 9.77 13.69 4.18
CA ASP A 53 10.24 13.61 5.56
C ASP A 53 9.04 13.32 6.47
N PRO A 54 8.96 12.14 7.11
CA PRO A 54 7.83 11.77 7.95
C PRO A 54 7.75 12.59 9.26
N LYS A 55 8.83 13.27 9.67
CA LYS A 55 8.84 14.10 10.88
C LYS A 55 7.95 15.33 10.76
N ASN A 56 7.95 15.97 9.59
CA ASN A 56 7.22 17.22 9.33
C ASN A 56 6.21 17.09 8.17
N GLY A 57 6.18 15.96 7.46
CA GLY A 57 5.35 15.74 6.27
C GLY A 57 5.82 16.51 5.03
N THR A 58 7.01 17.10 5.06
CA THR A 58 7.54 17.90 3.95
C THR A 58 7.87 17.00 2.78
N LYS A 59 7.38 17.36 1.59
CA LYS A 59 7.72 16.67 0.36
C LYS A 59 9.15 17.06 -0.06
N LEU A 60 10.01 16.06 -0.17
CA LEU A 60 11.42 16.20 -0.55
C LEU A 60 11.61 16.02 -2.06
N ILE A 61 10.95 15.01 -2.64
CA ILE A 61 11.05 14.68 -4.07
C ILE A 61 9.66 14.34 -4.60
N ALA A 62 9.38 14.74 -5.84
CA ALA A 62 8.32 14.19 -6.68
C ALA A 62 8.95 13.69 -7.98
N SER A 63 8.76 12.43 -8.32
CA SER A 63 9.25 11.85 -9.57
C SER A 63 8.14 11.06 -10.27
N TYR A 64 8.08 11.21 -11.59
CA TYR A 64 7.17 10.43 -12.44
C TYR A 64 7.86 9.25 -13.12
N LEU A 65 9.18 9.14 -12.95
CA LEU A 65 10.00 8.11 -13.57
C LEU A 65 10.48 7.12 -12.53
N PRO A 66 10.63 5.84 -12.91
CA PRO A 66 11.22 4.84 -12.03
C PRO A 66 12.64 5.23 -11.64
N SER A 67 13.04 4.85 -10.43
CA SER A 67 14.35 5.18 -9.88
C SER A 67 14.87 4.00 -9.09
N SER A 68 16.15 3.66 -9.29
CA SER A 68 16.84 2.57 -8.59
C SER A 68 18.16 3.10 -8.08
N TYR A 69 18.31 3.13 -6.76
CA TYR A 69 19.53 3.59 -6.11
C TYR A 69 19.80 2.78 -4.84
N TYR A 70 21.09 2.67 -4.51
CA TYR A 70 21.49 2.10 -3.24
C TYR A 70 21.21 3.11 -2.13
N MET A 71 20.44 2.70 -1.13
CA MET A 71 20.16 3.48 0.07
C MET A 71 21.13 3.11 1.18
N TYR A 72 21.74 4.10 1.80
CA TYR A 72 22.68 3.89 2.89
C TYR A 72 22.70 5.08 3.86
N PRO A 73 23.11 4.84 5.11
CA PRO A 73 23.19 5.88 6.11
C PRO A 73 24.45 6.73 5.92
N THR A 74 24.33 8.04 6.12
CA THR A 74 25.47 8.97 6.19
C THR A 74 25.61 9.51 7.60
N THR A 75 26.69 10.25 7.89
CA THR A 75 26.89 10.85 9.21
C THR A 75 25.74 11.78 9.60
N ASP A 76 25.21 12.51 8.63
CA ASP A 76 24.27 13.61 8.85
C ASP A 76 22.87 13.32 8.30
N GLY A 77 22.55 12.07 7.90
CA GLY A 77 21.22 11.71 7.40
C GLY A 77 21.24 10.49 6.49
N LEU A 78 20.28 10.41 5.58
CA LEU A 78 20.15 9.30 4.63
C LEU A 78 20.56 9.71 3.22
N LYS A 79 21.05 8.75 2.44
CA LYS A 79 21.31 8.95 1.01
C LYS A 79 20.61 7.90 0.17
N TRP A 80 19.90 8.36 -0.86
CA TRP A 80 19.24 7.53 -1.87
C TRP A 80 19.07 8.32 -3.17
N GLY A 81 19.95 8.07 -4.14
CA GLY A 81 20.09 8.86 -5.38
C GLY A 81 20.68 10.26 -5.14
N GLN A 82 20.10 10.98 -4.18
CA GLN A 82 20.59 12.23 -3.61
C GLN A 82 20.79 12.08 -2.10
N GLU A 83 21.50 13.04 -1.52
CA GLU A 83 21.72 13.11 -0.07
C GLU A 83 20.63 13.95 0.59
N PHE A 84 20.14 13.49 1.75
CA PHE A 84 19.13 14.16 2.55
C PHE A 84 19.74 14.52 3.91
N PRO A 85 20.46 15.65 4.01
CA PRO A 85 21.05 16.09 5.28
C PRO A 85 19.95 16.44 6.28
N ASP A 86 20.19 16.18 7.55
CA ASP A 86 19.28 16.31 8.70
C ASP A 86 18.00 15.46 8.63
N VAL A 87 17.92 14.53 7.66
CA VAL A 87 16.78 13.64 7.46
C VAL A 87 17.20 12.20 7.76
N TYR A 88 16.83 11.74 8.95
CA TYR A 88 17.13 10.38 9.44
C TYR A 88 16.02 9.37 9.13
N GLN A 89 14.91 9.83 8.56
CA GLN A 89 13.79 8.98 8.15
C GLN A 89 13.26 9.47 6.80
N LEU A 90 12.96 8.55 5.90
CA LEU A 90 12.39 8.82 4.58
C LEU A 90 11.15 7.99 4.39
N LEU A 91 10.09 8.62 3.88
CA LEU A 91 8.88 7.96 3.47
C LEU A 91 8.81 8.00 1.94
N ILE A 92 8.85 6.84 1.31
CA ILE A 92 8.57 6.68 -0.13
C ILE A 92 7.13 6.23 -0.27
N ALA A 93 6.30 7.06 -0.91
CA ALA A 93 4.90 6.76 -1.17
C ALA A 93 4.68 6.64 -2.69
N ALA A 94 4.10 5.52 -3.10
CA ALA A 94 3.63 5.29 -4.45
C ALA A 94 2.40 6.19 -4.76
N ASP A 95 2.41 6.86 -5.91
CA ASP A 95 1.29 7.75 -6.31
C ASP A 95 0.11 6.98 -6.91
N LYS A 96 0.40 5.82 -7.50
CA LYS A 96 -0.59 4.95 -8.14
C LYS A 96 -0.51 3.56 -7.55
N LYS A 97 -1.63 2.83 -7.58
CA LYS A 97 -1.72 1.43 -7.13
C LYS A 97 -0.84 0.46 -7.92
N GLU A 98 -0.49 0.84 -9.16
CA GLU A 98 0.40 0.07 -10.04
C GLU A 98 1.88 0.28 -9.70
N THR A 99 2.23 1.36 -9.00
CA THR A 99 3.60 1.63 -8.61
C THR A 99 4.00 0.67 -7.47
N THR A 100 5.12 -0.02 -7.63
CA THR A 100 5.70 -0.90 -6.60
C THR A 100 7.04 -0.37 -6.13
N ILE A 101 7.37 -0.68 -4.88
CA ILE A 101 8.65 -0.35 -4.25
C ILE A 101 9.41 -1.66 -4.05
N VAL A 102 10.56 -1.80 -4.69
CA VAL A 102 11.43 -2.97 -4.55
C VAL A 102 12.48 -2.66 -3.50
N VAL A 103 12.56 -3.47 -2.47
CA VAL A 103 13.50 -3.31 -1.37
C VAL A 103 14.30 -4.59 -1.20
N ALA A 104 15.62 -4.50 -1.37
CA ALA A 104 16.54 -5.66 -1.35
C ALA A 104 16.10 -6.81 -2.30
N GLY A 105 15.50 -6.47 -3.44
CA GLY A 105 15.03 -7.42 -4.45
C GLY A 105 13.61 -7.96 -4.23
N THR A 106 12.95 -7.63 -3.12
CA THR A 106 11.55 -8.01 -2.87
C THR A 106 10.62 -6.86 -3.20
N GLU A 107 9.53 -7.13 -3.93
CA GLU A 107 8.56 -6.11 -4.30
C GLU A 107 7.49 -5.91 -3.23
N TYR A 108 7.22 -4.65 -2.92
CA TYR A 108 6.25 -4.22 -1.93
C TYR A 108 5.29 -3.21 -2.54
N ARG A 109 4.03 -3.26 -2.10
CA ARG A 109 3.00 -2.26 -2.41
C ARG A 109 2.81 -1.33 -1.22
N GLY A 110 2.33 -0.13 -1.50
CA GLY A 110 1.96 0.85 -0.47
C GLY A 110 3.07 1.86 -0.21
N LYS A 111 3.32 2.13 1.06
CA LYS A 111 4.30 3.12 1.52
C LYS A 111 5.46 2.42 2.20
N ALA A 112 6.69 2.79 1.85
CA ALA A 112 7.88 2.27 2.53
C ALA A 112 8.54 3.39 3.33
N TYR A 113 8.74 3.14 4.62
CA TYR A 113 9.53 3.97 5.50
C TYR A 113 10.93 3.39 5.59
N PHE A 114 11.92 4.26 5.52
CA PHE A 114 13.31 3.96 5.76
C PHE A 114 13.80 4.83 6.89
N TYR A 115 14.57 4.26 7.80
CA TYR A 115 15.09 4.99 8.94
C TYR A 115 16.53 4.60 9.18
N GLN A 116 17.30 5.53 9.73
CA GLN A 116 18.65 5.31 10.18
C GLN A 116 18.71 5.32 11.71
N ILE A 117 19.37 4.31 12.27
CA ILE A 117 19.70 4.22 13.70
C ILE A 117 21.16 3.79 13.79
N GLN A 118 22.00 4.59 14.48
CA GLN A 118 23.40 4.25 14.78
C GLN A 118 24.25 3.84 13.55
N GLY A 119 24.04 4.49 12.40
CA GLY A 119 24.79 4.19 11.18
C GLY A 119 24.36 2.91 10.47
N SER A 120 23.21 2.34 10.85
CA SER A 120 22.53 1.27 10.13
C SER A 120 21.16 1.75 9.66
N ILE A 121 20.64 1.13 8.61
CA ILE A 121 19.30 1.38 8.06
C ILE A 121 18.33 0.26 8.44
N GLY A 122 17.07 0.63 8.59
CA GLY A 122 15.93 -0.28 8.65
C GLY A 122 14.82 0.19 7.72
N ALA A 123 13.93 -0.73 7.36
CA ALA A 123 12.77 -0.41 6.53
C ALA A 123 11.48 -1.02 7.07
N VAL A 124 10.39 -0.29 6.92
CA VAL A 124 9.03 -0.70 7.30
C VAL A 124 8.12 -0.49 6.10
N ASN A 125 7.33 -1.48 5.75
CA ASN A 125 6.24 -1.31 4.81
C ASN A 125 4.93 -1.00 5.56
N GLU A 126 4.19 -0.02 5.08
CA GLU A 126 2.84 0.30 5.53
C GLU A 126 1.85 0.00 4.41
N LEU A 127 0.91 -0.89 4.70
CA LEU A 127 -0.09 -1.38 3.77
C LEU A 127 -1.45 -1.56 4.47
N PRO A 128 -2.57 -1.56 3.72
CA PRO A 128 -3.87 -1.89 4.25
C PRO A 128 -3.88 -3.29 4.90
N LEU A 129 -4.57 -3.43 6.03
CA LEU A 129 -4.72 -4.70 6.76
C LEU A 129 -5.27 -5.80 5.85
N ASP A 130 -6.23 -5.48 4.98
CA ASP A 130 -6.81 -6.45 4.05
C ASP A 130 -5.75 -7.00 3.08
N ASP A 131 -4.87 -6.14 2.55
CA ASP A 131 -3.78 -6.57 1.66
C ASP A 131 -2.77 -7.46 2.41
N PHE A 132 -2.51 -7.16 3.69
CA PHE A 132 -1.63 -7.97 4.54
C PHE A 132 -2.23 -9.34 4.87
N VAL A 133 -3.51 -9.40 5.24
CA VAL A 133 -4.20 -10.66 5.54
C VAL A 133 -4.25 -11.52 4.27
N MET A 134 -4.58 -10.95 3.11
CA MET A 134 -4.62 -11.67 1.84
C MET A 134 -3.24 -12.25 1.44
N SER A 135 -2.16 -11.49 1.62
CA SER A 135 -0.81 -12.00 1.32
C SER A 135 -0.36 -13.10 2.28
N THR A 136 -0.68 -12.97 3.56
CA THR A 136 -0.37 -13.96 4.60
C THR A 136 -1.12 -15.27 4.35
N LEU A 137 -2.42 -15.18 4.08
CA LEU A 137 -3.28 -16.32 3.74
C LEU A 137 -2.78 -17.05 2.49
N SER A 138 -2.47 -16.32 1.42
CA SER A 138 -1.99 -16.91 0.17
C SER A 138 -0.68 -17.70 0.33
N THR A 139 0.11 -17.42 1.36
CA THR A 139 1.41 -18.07 1.62
C THR A 139 1.28 -19.27 2.56
N HIS A 140 0.32 -19.25 3.48
CA HIS A 140 0.24 -20.20 4.60
C HIS A 140 -0.97 -21.15 4.55
N ILE A 141 -1.88 -20.98 3.59
CA ILE A 141 -3.00 -21.93 3.44
C ILE A 141 -2.44 -23.26 2.92
N PRO A 142 -2.58 -24.36 3.68
CA PRO A 142 -2.34 -25.70 3.15
C PRO A 142 -3.36 -25.96 2.03
N GLU A 143 -2.95 -26.60 0.92
CA GLU A 143 -3.83 -26.94 -0.22
C GLU A 143 -5.10 -27.71 0.19
N GLU A 144 -5.14 -28.27 1.40
CA GLU A 144 -6.24 -29.04 1.96
C GLU A 144 -7.38 -28.18 2.56
N ILE A 145 -7.15 -26.89 2.85
CA ILE A 145 -8.21 -25.99 3.38
C ILE A 145 -8.88 -25.26 2.22
N VAL A 146 -9.91 -25.89 1.65
CA VAL A 146 -10.68 -25.38 0.50
C VAL A 146 -12.05 -24.84 0.91
N SER A 147 -12.52 -25.11 2.13
CA SER A 147 -13.84 -24.65 2.57
C SER A 147 -13.84 -23.15 2.86
N GLN A 148 -14.82 -22.45 2.28
CA GLN A 148 -14.98 -21.01 2.43
C GLN A 148 -15.09 -20.59 3.91
N ASP A 149 -15.86 -21.34 4.72
CA ASP A 149 -16.06 -21.07 6.14
C ASP A 149 -14.75 -21.10 6.95
N ALA A 150 -13.82 -22.00 6.59
CA ALA A 150 -12.52 -22.10 7.26
C ALA A 150 -11.61 -20.92 6.89
N LEU A 151 -11.64 -20.47 5.64
CA LEU A 151 -10.91 -19.29 5.19
C LEU A 151 -11.44 -18.00 5.84
N GLU A 152 -12.76 -17.88 5.97
CA GLU A 152 -13.40 -16.75 6.65
C GLU A 152 -13.04 -16.72 8.13
N ALA A 153 -13.11 -17.86 8.83
CA ALA A 153 -12.71 -17.95 10.24
C ALA A 153 -11.23 -17.58 10.45
N LEU A 154 -10.34 -18.04 9.56
CA LEU A 154 -8.92 -17.71 9.61
C LEU A 154 -8.66 -16.23 9.35
N ALA A 155 -9.35 -15.62 8.38
CA ALA A 155 -9.26 -14.19 8.11
C ALA A 155 -9.72 -13.34 9.31
N ILE A 156 -10.78 -13.77 10.01
CA ILE A 156 -11.24 -13.12 11.25
C ILE A 156 -10.19 -13.27 12.35
N ALA A 157 -9.66 -14.47 12.57
CA ALA A 157 -8.63 -14.71 13.58
C ALA A 157 -7.38 -13.84 13.33
N LEU A 158 -6.88 -13.79 12.10
CA LEU A 158 -5.75 -12.95 11.70
C LEU A 158 -6.02 -11.46 11.89
N ARG A 159 -7.26 -10.99 11.74
CA ARG A 159 -7.62 -9.59 12.03
C ARG A 159 -7.63 -9.27 13.53
N THR A 160 -7.85 -10.27 14.38
CA THR A 160 -7.95 -10.10 15.84
C THR A 160 -6.64 -10.29 16.60
N GLU A 161 -5.64 -10.94 15.99
CA GLU A 161 -4.33 -11.20 16.61
C GLU A 161 -3.29 -10.08 16.40
N VAL A 162 -3.63 -9.03 15.64
CA VAL A 162 -2.74 -7.88 15.34
C VAL A 162 -2.75 -6.85 16.46
#